data_AF-A0A830BWW4-F1
#
_entry.id   AF-A0A830BWW4-F1
#
_cell.length_a   1.000
_cell.length_b   1.000
_cell.length_c   1.000
_cell.angle_alpha   90.00
_cell.angle_beta   90.00
_cell.angle_gamma   90.00
#
_symmetry.space_group_name_H-M   'P 1'
#
loop_
_entity.id
_entity.type
_entity.pdbx_description
1 polymer ?
#
loop_
_entity_poly.entity_id
_entity_poly.type
_entity_poly.pdbx_seq_one_letter_code
_entity_poly.pdbx_strand_id
1 'polypeptide(L)'
;MAALDRGCEGGVWQWRRFPNAYGAVIYPIYGQGELPQAFCRRAAVKGCIYVLRMPTVAVLMDKDGSTYKGVKLGSGQELFSSQLILAPHFTIPSTMAPTEQVATSHDSKGKVARGICIAKNSLNPEVANCLVFFPPRSLYPEQITTIRVLQLSGNVAVCPTGMFVTYLSAICDNAVEGKKLLNEAINAMFCTPISENPENSGTENLCEHTEGKPGLLWSALYIQELTTVCLLPLTCSLKFHPFS
;
A
#
# COMPACT_ATOMS: atom_id res chain seq x y z
N MET A 1 -32.52 4.44 -1.90
CA MET A 1 -33.37 5.61 -1.61
C MET A 1 -32.92 6.09 -0.23
N ALA A 2 -32.09 7.12 -0.07
CA ALA A 2 -32.22 8.49 -0.57
C ALA A 2 -31.08 8.93 -1.49
N ALA A 3 -31.46 9.75 -2.47
CA ALA A 3 -30.57 10.51 -3.32
C ALA A 3 -30.14 11.79 -2.58
N LEU A 4 -28.86 12.15 -2.68
CA LEU A 4 -28.43 13.53 -2.51
C LEU A 4 -27.74 13.94 -3.81
N ASP A 5 -28.55 14.49 -4.71
CA ASP A 5 -28.11 15.18 -5.91
C ASP A 5 -27.71 16.60 -5.52
N ARG A 6 -26.46 16.99 -5.79
CA ARG A 6 -26.04 18.39 -5.95
C ARG A 6 -24.71 18.42 -6.69
N GLY A 7 -24.72 19.13 -7.83
CA GLY A 7 -23.77 18.99 -8.91
C GLY A 7 -22.38 19.57 -8.66
N CYS A 8 -21.40 18.92 -9.27
CA CYS A 8 -20.11 19.47 -9.65
C CYS A 8 -19.71 18.87 -11.01
N GLU A 9 -19.71 19.67 -12.06
CA GLU A 9 -19.39 19.31 -13.46
C GLU A 9 -17.90 18.99 -13.71
N GLY A 10 -17.20 18.36 -12.75
CA GLY A 10 -15.80 17.96 -12.90
C GLY A 10 -15.49 16.49 -12.58
N GLY A 11 -16.47 15.69 -12.13
CA GLY A 11 -16.25 14.38 -11.52
C GLY A 11 -16.73 13.14 -12.30
N VAL A 12 -17.04 13.27 -13.59
CA VAL A 12 -17.83 12.26 -14.34
C VAL A 12 -17.01 11.01 -14.78
N TRP A 13 -15.68 11.00 -14.63
CA TRP A 13 -14.86 9.93 -15.22
C TRP A 13 -14.70 8.65 -14.36
N GLN A 14 -14.97 8.66 -13.05
CA GLN A 14 -14.75 7.46 -12.21
C GLN A 14 -16.01 6.58 -12.05
N TRP A 15 -17.21 7.17 -12.09
CA TRP A 15 -18.48 6.45 -11.85
C TRP A 15 -18.98 5.60 -13.02
N ARG A 16 -18.55 5.88 -14.26
CA ARG A 16 -19.02 5.14 -15.46
C ARG A 16 -18.38 3.78 -15.73
N ARG A 17 -17.42 3.30 -14.91
CA ARG A 17 -16.74 2.02 -15.21
C ARG A 17 -17.50 0.75 -14.79
N PHE A 18 -18.43 0.81 -13.83
CA PHE A 18 -19.08 -0.40 -13.31
C PHE A 18 -20.59 -0.28 -13.05
N PRO A 19 -21.41 0.13 -14.03
CA PRO A 19 -22.85 0.25 -13.80
C PRO A 19 -23.56 -1.09 -13.54
N ASN A 20 -22.95 -2.26 -13.84
CA ASN A 20 -23.60 -3.58 -13.72
C ASN A 20 -22.63 -4.75 -13.37
N ALA A 21 -21.52 -4.50 -12.67
CA ALA A 21 -20.57 -5.56 -12.32
C ALA A 21 -20.80 -6.07 -10.88
N TYR A 22 -21.48 -7.22 -10.74
CA TYR A 22 -21.37 -8.02 -9.51
C TYR A 22 -19.90 -8.43 -9.34
N GLY A 23 -19.25 -7.97 -8.26
CA GLY A 23 -17.83 -8.26 -8.03
C GLY A 23 -16.87 -7.35 -8.84
N ALA A 24 -17.05 -6.03 -8.79
CA ALA A 24 -16.15 -5.05 -9.43
C ALA A 24 -14.68 -5.09 -8.95
N VAL A 25 -14.36 -5.89 -7.94
CA VAL A 25 -13.01 -6.10 -7.42
C VAL A 25 -12.77 -7.58 -7.18
N ILE A 26 -11.64 -8.08 -7.71
CA ILE A 26 -11.09 -9.40 -7.44
C ILE A 26 -9.85 -9.25 -6.56
N TYR A 27 -9.58 -10.24 -5.72
CA TYR A 27 -8.42 -10.26 -4.84
C TYR A 27 -7.72 -11.62 -4.94
N PRO A 28 -6.38 -11.66 -5.11
CA PRO A 28 -5.64 -12.91 -5.22
C PRO A 28 -5.68 -13.70 -3.90
N ILE A 29 -5.96 -15.00 -4.00
CA ILE A 29 -5.80 -15.93 -2.87
C ILE A 29 -4.31 -15.88 -2.44
N TYR A 30 -4.06 -15.89 -1.14
CA TYR A 30 -2.75 -15.67 -0.49
C TYR A 30 -2.23 -14.23 -0.51
N GLY A 31 -2.99 -13.28 -1.08
CA GLY A 31 -2.66 -11.86 -1.00
C GLY A 31 -1.92 -11.31 -2.21
N GLN A 32 -1.83 -9.98 -2.26
CA GLN A 32 -1.20 -9.24 -3.37
C GLN A 32 0.29 -9.55 -3.57
N GLY A 33 0.95 -10.16 -2.57
CA GLY A 33 2.35 -10.59 -2.65
C GLY A 33 2.59 -11.72 -3.66
N GLU A 34 1.56 -12.43 -4.09
CA GLU A 34 1.65 -13.48 -5.12
C GLU A 34 1.86 -12.90 -6.52
N LEU A 35 1.40 -11.66 -6.77
CA LEU A 35 1.48 -11.07 -8.10
C LEU A 35 2.95 -10.86 -8.55
N PRO A 36 3.84 -10.22 -7.76
CA PRO A 36 5.27 -10.17 -8.09
C PRO A 36 5.90 -11.55 -8.29
N GLN A 37 5.55 -12.53 -7.46
CA GLN A 37 6.11 -13.88 -7.56
C GLN A 37 5.69 -14.58 -8.86
N ALA A 38 4.44 -14.42 -9.28
CA ALA A 38 3.94 -14.96 -10.53
C ALA A 38 4.69 -14.40 -11.74
N PHE A 39 4.97 -13.09 -11.75
CA PHE A 39 5.78 -12.47 -12.79
C PHE A 39 7.25 -12.95 -12.76
N CYS A 40 7.86 -13.06 -11.57
CA CYS A 40 9.20 -13.63 -11.43
C CYS A 40 9.28 -15.07 -11.98
N ARG A 41 8.27 -15.89 -11.69
CA ARG A 41 8.17 -17.26 -12.24
C ARG A 41 8.05 -17.25 -13.76
N ARG A 42 7.23 -16.37 -14.33
CA ARG A 42 7.09 -16.22 -15.78
C ARG A 42 8.41 -15.81 -16.43
N ALA A 43 9.16 -14.91 -15.81
CA ALA A 43 10.48 -14.51 -16.28
C ALA A 43 11.48 -15.68 -16.25
N ALA A 44 11.48 -16.49 -15.17
CA ALA A 44 12.35 -17.66 -15.06
C ALA A 44 12.08 -18.71 -16.16
N VAL A 45 10.81 -18.94 -16.53
CA VAL A 45 10.43 -19.81 -17.66
C VAL A 45 11.02 -19.32 -18.99
N LYS A 46 11.31 -18.03 -19.11
CA LYS A 46 11.97 -17.40 -20.27
C LYS A 46 13.49 -17.29 -20.13
N GLY A 47 14.08 -17.94 -19.13
CA GLY A 47 15.52 -17.99 -18.93
C GLY A 47 16.10 -16.85 -18.09
N CYS A 48 15.26 -15.99 -17.48
CA CYS A 48 15.76 -14.96 -16.57
C CYS A 48 16.26 -15.57 -15.25
N ILE A 49 17.36 -15.05 -14.74
CA ILE A 49 17.94 -15.46 -13.46
C ILE A 49 17.47 -14.49 -12.37
N TYR A 50 16.97 -15.03 -11.27
CA TYR A 50 16.54 -14.26 -10.10
C TYR A 50 17.39 -14.61 -8.89
N VAL A 51 17.91 -13.61 -8.18
CA VAL A 51 18.78 -13.79 -7.01
C VAL A 51 18.34 -12.86 -5.90
N LEU A 52 18.04 -13.43 -4.73
CA LEU A 52 17.77 -12.69 -3.50
C LEU A 52 19.06 -12.57 -2.67
N ARG A 53 19.11 -11.57 -1.78
CA ARG A 53 20.24 -11.33 -0.86
C ARG A 53 21.58 -11.13 -1.59
N MET A 54 21.52 -10.53 -2.78
CA MET A 54 22.69 -10.16 -3.59
C MET A 54 22.80 -8.64 -3.64
N PRO A 55 23.52 -8.01 -2.69
CA PRO A 55 23.61 -6.56 -2.63
C PRO A 55 24.43 -6.01 -3.81
N THR A 56 23.97 -4.89 -4.37
CA THR A 56 24.70 -4.09 -5.36
C THR A 56 25.35 -2.91 -4.67
N VAL A 57 26.66 -2.72 -4.86
CA VAL A 57 27.44 -1.69 -4.18
C VAL A 57 27.80 -0.50 -5.05
N ALA A 58 27.80 -0.66 -6.38
CA ALA A 58 28.06 0.44 -7.31
C ALA A 58 27.39 0.21 -8.68
N VAL A 59 27.12 1.30 -9.39
CA VAL A 59 26.80 1.30 -10.82
C VAL A 59 28.09 1.54 -11.61
N LEU A 60 28.32 0.72 -12.63
CA LEU A 60 29.46 0.85 -13.53
C LEU A 60 29.07 1.76 -14.70
N MET A 61 29.87 2.79 -14.93
CA MET A 61 29.74 3.73 -16.05
C MET A 61 30.95 3.61 -16.98
N ASP A 62 30.85 4.14 -18.20
CA ASP A 62 32.00 4.29 -19.08
C ASP A 62 33.05 5.27 -18.52
N LYS A 63 34.25 5.28 -19.10
CA LYS A 63 35.38 6.16 -18.73
C LYS A 63 34.98 7.63 -18.70
N ASP A 64 34.07 8.04 -19.57
CA ASP A 64 33.57 9.41 -19.67
C ASP A 64 32.38 9.68 -18.73
N GLY A 65 31.96 8.68 -17.94
CA GLY A 65 30.84 8.77 -17.00
C GLY A 65 29.46 8.86 -17.66
N SER A 66 29.38 8.87 -18.99
CA SER A 66 28.18 9.19 -19.75
C SER A 66 27.21 8.03 -19.94
N THR A 67 27.72 6.80 -19.94
CA THR A 67 26.96 5.62 -20.37
C THR A 67 27.01 4.51 -19.33
N TYR A 68 25.84 3.98 -18.97
CA TYR A 68 25.70 2.81 -18.12
C TYR A 68 26.33 1.56 -18.77
N LYS A 69 27.07 0.77 -17.98
CA LYS A 69 27.69 -0.49 -18.44
C LYS A 69 27.29 -1.71 -17.62
N GLY A 70 26.94 -1.53 -16.35
CA GLY A 70 26.75 -2.66 -15.46
C GLY A 70 26.61 -2.28 -13.99
N VAL A 71 26.69 -3.28 -13.13
CA VAL A 71 26.66 -3.11 -11.68
C VAL A 71 27.78 -3.92 -11.03
N LYS A 72 28.29 -3.43 -9.90
CA LYS A 72 29.22 -4.15 -9.04
C LYS A 72 28.49 -4.71 -7.83
N LEU A 73 28.63 -5.99 -7.59
CA LEU A 73 28.05 -6.69 -6.46
C LEU A 73 28.90 -6.53 -5.20
N GLY A 74 28.31 -6.76 -4.03
CA GLY A 74 29.02 -6.78 -2.75
C GLY A 74 30.12 -7.85 -2.66
N SER A 75 30.05 -8.89 -3.50
CA SER A 75 31.12 -9.89 -3.66
C SER A 75 32.34 -9.36 -4.42
N GLY A 76 32.25 -8.17 -5.03
CA GLY A 76 33.24 -7.62 -5.94
C GLY A 76 33.04 -8.00 -7.41
N GLN A 77 32.14 -8.96 -7.71
CA GLN A 77 31.82 -9.36 -9.08
C GLN A 77 31.12 -8.22 -9.85
N GLU A 78 31.47 -8.09 -11.13
CA GLU A 78 30.85 -7.13 -12.04
C GLU A 78 29.89 -7.84 -13.00
N LEU A 79 28.68 -7.29 -13.13
CA LEU A 79 27.65 -7.77 -14.05
C LEU A 79 27.37 -6.70 -15.10
N PHE A 80 27.60 -7.02 -16.37
CA PHE A 80 27.39 -6.08 -17.48
C PHE A 80 26.00 -6.25 -18.09
N SER A 81 25.37 -5.12 -18.43
CA SER A 81 24.10 -5.11 -19.15
C SER A 81 23.89 -3.80 -19.90
N SER A 82 22.97 -3.80 -20.86
CA SER A 82 22.65 -2.59 -21.65
C SER A 82 21.66 -1.66 -20.95
N GLN A 83 20.86 -2.18 -20.02
CA GLN A 83 19.80 -1.44 -19.35
C GLN A 83 19.69 -1.86 -17.89
N LEU A 84 19.38 -0.88 -17.03
CA LEU A 84 19.14 -1.09 -15.63
C LEU A 84 17.77 -0.55 -15.25
N ILE A 85 16.94 -1.39 -14.63
CA ILE A 85 15.65 -1.01 -14.07
C ILE A 85 15.81 -1.06 -12.55
N LEU A 86 15.65 0.08 -11.87
CA LEU A 86 15.72 0.20 -10.42
C LEU A 86 14.39 0.66 -9.85
N ALA A 87 14.03 0.08 -8.70
CA ALA A 87 12.95 0.64 -7.91
C ALA A 87 13.41 1.96 -7.25
N PRO A 88 12.53 2.96 -7.09
CA PRO A 88 12.92 4.28 -6.57
C PRO A 88 13.54 4.29 -5.17
N HIS A 89 13.29 3.24 -4.37
CA HIS A 89 13.85 3.07 -3.02
C HIS A 89 15.23 2.40 -3.02
N PHE A 90 15.73 1.97 -4.18
CA PHE A 90 17.03 1.30 -4.27
C PHE A 90 18.14 2.33 -4.37
N THR A 91 18.74 2.68 -3.23
CA THR A 91 19.88 3.58 -3.16
C THR A 91 21.17 2.80 -3.39
N ILE A 92 21.78 2.96 -4.55
CA ILE A 92 23.16 2.50 -4.77
C ILE A 92 24.08 3.62 -4.32
N PRO A 93 25.04 3.38 -3.40
CA PRO A 93 26.08 4.34 -3.10
C PRO A 93 26.81 4.72 -4.40
N SER A 94 26.50 5.89 -4.93
CA SER A 94 27.22 6.45 -6.07
C SER A 94 28.57 6.94 -5.56
N THR A 95 29.67 6.49 -6.16
CA THR A 95 31.01 7.07 -5.98
C THR A 95 31.17 8.42 -6.68
N MET A 96 30.14 8.93 -7.37
CA MET A 96 30.16 10.28 -7.90
C MET A 96 29.86 11.27 -6.77
N ALA A 97 30.77 12.23 -6.58
CA ALA A 97 30.51 13.43 -5.79
C ALA A 97 29.14 14.01 -6.17
N PRO A 98 28.40 14.59 -5.21
CA PRO A 98 27.08 15.15 -5.49
C PRO A 98 27.25 16.32 -6.47
N THR A 99 27.15 16.05 -7.77
CA THR A 99 26.80 17.09 -8.74
C THR A 99 25.44 17.56 -8.32
N GLU A 100 25.41 18.81 -7.87
CA GLU A 100 24.27 19.57 -7.38
C GLU A 100 22.95 18.90 -7.75
N GLN A 101 22.47 18.07 -6.83
CA GLN A 101 21.07 17.79 -6.75
C GLN A 101 20.48 19.17 -6.56
N VAL A 102 20.00 19.75 -7.66
CA VAL A 102 19.13 20.92 -7.63
C VAL A 102 18.17 20.59 -6.53
N ALA A 103 18.34 21.27 -5.40
CA ALA A 103 17.46 21.21 -4.28
C ALA A 103 16.15 21.74 -4.85
N THR A 104 15.35 20.84 -5.43
CA THR A 104 13.93 21.07 -5.60
C THR A 104 13.40 21.06 -4.19
N SER A 105 13.56 22.23 -3.56
CA SER A 105 12.80 22.71 -2.43
C SER A 105 11.35 22.40 -2.74
N HIS A 106 10.85 21.30 -2.21
CA HIS A 106 9.49 21.07 -1.76
C HIS A 106 9.45 19.63 -1.23
N ASP A 107 9.49 19.52 0.10
CA ASP A 107 9.22 18.33 0.90
C ASP A 107 7.73 17.91 0.82
N SER A 108 7.14 17.97 -0.38
CA SER A 108 5.75 17.63 -0.67
C SER A 108 5.65 16.33 -1.46
N LYS A 109 6.50 15.35 -1.12
CA LYS A 109 6.22 13.96 -1.52
C LYS A 109 4.94 13.56 -0.79
N GLY A 110 3.87 13.32 -1.55
CA GLY A 110 2.62 12.85 -0.96
C GLY A 110 2.86 11.62 -0.09
N LYS A 111 2.14 11.48 1.03
CA LYS A 111 2.27 10.32 1.91
C LYS A 111 0.98 9.52 1.89
N VAL A 112 1.10 8.23 2.17
CA VAL A 112 -0.05 7.35 2.36
C VAL A 112 0.02 6.77 3.76
N ALA A 113 -0.98 7.07 4.57
CA ALA A 113 -1.20 6.37 5.82
C ALA A 113 -1.79 5.00 5.53
N ARG A 114 -1.24 3.96 6.13
CA ARG A 114 -1.71 2.58 6.02
C ARG A 114 -1.99 1.98 7.39
N GLY A 115 -3.11 1.29 7.49
CA GLY A 115 -3.51 0.55 8.67
C GLY A 115 -3.75 -0.92 8.33
N ILE A 116 -3.40 -1.79 9.26
CA ILE A 116 -3.72 -3.22 9.23
C ILE A 116 -4.40 -3.53 10.55
N CYS A 117 -5.56 -4.17 10.49
CA CYS A 117 -6.33 -4.57 11.66
C CYS A 117 -6.69 -6.05 11.55
N ILE A 118 -6.66 -6.77 12.67
CA ILE A 118 -7.05 -8.17 12.78
C ILE A 118 -8.20 -8.27 13.78
N ALA A 119 -9.28 -8.94 13.38
CA ALA A 119 -10.47 -9.15 14.22
C ALA A 119 -10.99 -10.59 14.11
N LYS A 120 -11.76 -11.03 15.11
CA LYS A 120 -12.48 -12.32 15.08
C LYS A 120 -13.80 -12.25 14.33
N ASN A 121 -14.36 -11.06 14.18
CA ASN A 121 -15.67 -10.85 13.60
C ASN A 121 -15.55 -9.91 12.40
N SER A 122 -16.45 -10.10 11.44
CA SER A 122 -16.56 -9.22 10.27
C SER A 122 -17.14 -7.86 10.67
N LEU A 123 -16.75 -6.81 9.94
CA LEU A 123 -17.42 -5.50 9.95
C LEU A 123 -18.88 -5.60 9.51
N ASN A 124 -19.22 -6.56 8.65
CA ASN A 124 -20.59 -6.91 8.28
C ASN A 124 -20.74 -8.44 8.31
N PRO A 125 -21.56 -9.01 9.23
CA PRO A 125 -21.75 -10.45 9.36
C PRO A 125 -22.16 -11.18 8.07
N GLU A 126 -22.81 -10.49 7.13
CA GLU A 126 -23.29 -11.08 5.87
C GLU A 126 -22.22 -11.13 4.77
N VAL A 127 -21.11 -10.39 4.95
CA VAL A 127 -20.10 -10.21 3.90
C VAL A 127 -18.72 -10.62 4.40
N ALA A 128 -18.14 -11.63 3.75
CA ALA A 128 -16.79 -12.10 4.07
C ALA A 128 -15.69 -11.10 3.65
N ASN A 129 -15.82 -10.54 2.45
CA ASN A 129 -14.83 -9.64 1.84
C ASN A 129 -15.55 -8.39 1.32
N CYS A 130 -15.11 -7.20 1.72
CA CYS A 130 -15.78 -5.97 1.31
C CYS A 130 -14.82 -4.79 1.17
N LEU A 131 -15.26 -3.80 0.40
CA LEU A 131 -14.65 -2.48 0.31
C LEU A 131 -15.57 -1.46 0.95
N VAL A 132 -15.03 -0.72 1.90
CA VAL A 132 -15.72 0.37 2.60
C VAL A 132 -14.96 1.66 2.35
N PHE A 133 -15.70 2.75 2.16
CA PHE A 133 -15.14 4.07 1.95
C PHE A 133 -15.70 5.01 3.01
N PHE A 134 -14.82 5.78 3.66
CA PHE A 134 -15.20 6.95 4.45
C PHE A 134 -14.92 8.19 3.61
N PRO A 135 -15.95 8.80 2.98
CA PRO A 135 -15.80 10.02 2.20
C PRO A 135 -15.26 11.17 3.05
N PRO A 136 -14.76 12.26 2.43
CA PRO A 136 -14.37 13.46 3.16
C PRO A 136 -15.50 13.94 4.07
N ARG A 137 -15.14 14.38 5.28
CA ARG A 137 -16.05 14.89 6.31
C ARG A 137 -17.05 13.90 6.90
N SER A 138 -16.85 12.59 6.69
CA SER A 138 -17.77 11.56 7.20
C SER A 138 -17.47 11.08 8.62
N LEU A 139 -16.19 11.09 9.03
CA LEU A 139 -15.78 10.75 10.39
C LEU A 139 -15.72 11.99 11.29
N TYR A 140 -15.18 13.09 10.77
CA TYR A 140 -15.07 14.37 11.47
C TYR A 140 -14.98 15.54 10.47
N PRO A 141 -15.35 16.78 10.86
CA PRO A 141 -15.48 17.92 9.93
C PRO A 141 -14.19 18.30 9.18
N GLU A 142 -13.02 18.12 9.79
CA GLU A 142 -11.72 18.46 9.18
C GLU A 142 -11.16 17.33 8.29
N GLN A 143 -11.88 16.22 8.12
CA GLN A 143 -11.42 15.11 7.29
C GLN A 143 -11.46 15.51 5.79
N ILE A 144 -10.30 15.82 5.21
CA ILE A 144 -10.20 16.24 3.80
C ILE A 144 -10.15 15.04 2.85
N THR A 145 -9.46 13.95 3.24
CA THR A 145 -9.20 12.81 2.35
C THR A 145 -10.16 11.64 2.58
N THR A 146 -10.42 10.87 1.52
CA THR A 146 -11.18 9.61 1.63
C THR A 146 -10.30 8.52 2.23
N ILE A 147 -10.84 7.81 3.22
CA ILE A 147 -10.21 6.60 3.76
C ILE A 147 -10.83 5.39 3.09
N ARG A 148 -9.98 4.52 2.54
CA ARG A 148 -10.39 3.26 1.90
C ARG A 148 -10.09 2.11 2.83
N VAL A 149 -11.05 1.20 2.96
CA VAL A 149 -10.97 0.04 3.83
C VAL A 149 -11.27 -1.20 3.01
N LEU A 150 -10.38 -2.18 3.06
CA LEU A 150 -10.55 -3.49 2.43
C LEU A 150 -10.53 -4.55 3.52
N GLN A 151 -11.68 -5.17 3.79
CA GLN A 151 -11.76 -6.33 4.66
C GLN A 151 -11.67 -7.61 3.83
N LEU A 152 -10.88 -8.55 4.33
CA LEU A 152 -10.73 -9.89 3.80
C LEU A 152 -10.86 -10.92 4.92
N SER A 153 -11.59 -11.99 4.67
CA SER A 153 -11.69 -13.14 5.57
C SER A 153 -10.63 -14.21 5.24
N GLY A 154 -10.56 -15.25 6.08
CA GLY A 154 -9.74 -16.43 5.80
C GLY A 154 -10.07 -17.18 4.50
N ASN A 155 -11.20 -16.89 3.83
CA ASN A 155 -11.57 -17.55 2.56
C ASN A 155 -10.61 -17.25 1.39
N VAL A 156 -9.85 -16.16 1.45
CA VAL A 156 -8.78 -15.83 0.49
C VAL A 156 -7.39 -16.17 1.03
N ALA A 157 -7.30 -16.96 2.10
CA ALA A 157 -6.05 -17.46 2.69
C ALA A 157 -5.04 -16.37 3.08
N VAL A 158 -5.52 -15.17 3.42
CA VAL A 158 -4.68 -14.07 3.96
C VAL A 158 -4.58 -14.10 5.49
N CYS A 159 -5.47 -14.85 6.14
CA CYS A 159 -5.49 -15.06 7.59
C CYS A 159 -6.17 -16.40 7.93
N PRO A 160 -6.05 -16.90 9.18
CA PRO A 160 -6.71 -18.12 9.61
C PRO A 160 -8.24 -18.10 9.43
N THR A 161 -8.85 -19.28 9.35
CA THR A 161 -10.32 -19.41 9.27
C THR A 161 -10.98 -18.85 10.53
N GLY A 162 -12.10 -18.14 10.36
CA GLY A 162 -12.78 -17.46 11.47
C GLY A 162 -12.13 -16.15 11.90
N MET A 163 -11.17 -15.64 11.12
CA MET A 163 -10.53 -14.34 11.34
C MET A 163 -10.69 -13.45 10.10
N PHE A 164 -10.49 -12.16 10.34
CA PHE A 164 -10.58 -11.11 9.33
C PHE A 164 -9.37 -10.19 9.42
N VAL A 165 -8.85 -9.80 8.26
CA VAL A 165 -7.82 -8.77 8.10
C VAL A 165 -8.44 -7.59 7.37
N THR A 166 -8.25 -6.41 7.94
CA THR A 166 -8.74 -5.15 7.38
C THR A 166 -7.57 -4.23 7.07
N TYR A 167 -7.43 -3.86 5.80
CA TYR A 167 -6.44 -2.90 5.32
C TYR A 167 -7.09 -1.52 5.16
N LEU A 168 -6.51 -0.51 5.80
CA LEU A 168 -6.92 0.88 5.65
C LEU A 168 -5.86 1.64 4.86
N SER A 169 -6.29 2.59 4.03
CA SER A 169 -5.40 3.51 3.36
C SER A 169 -6.02 4.89 3.11
N ALA A 170 -5.24 5.93 3.36
CA ALA A 170 -5.61 7.32 3.11
C ALA A 170 -4.38 8.12 2.66
N ILE A 171 -4.57 9.08 1.76
CA ILE A 171 -3.53 10.06 1.44
C ILE A 171 -3.48 11.06 2.60
N CYS A 172 -2.28 11.49 2.97
CA CYS A 172 -2.04 12.46 4.03
C CYS A 172 -0.79 13.28 3.72
N ASP A 173 -0.69 14.48 4.29
CA ASP A 173 0.49 15.34 4.11
C ASP A 173 1.58 15.02 5.12
N ASN A 174 1.18 14.59 6.33
CA ASN A 174 2.11 14.26 7.40
C ASN A 174 1.64 13.05 8.22
N ALA A 175 2.57 12.52 9.03
CA ALA A 175 2.35 11.31 9.82
C ALA A 175 1.30 11.48 10.92
N VAL A 176 1.16 12.69 11.48
CA VAL A 176 0.21 12.98 12.56
C VAL A 176 -1.22 12.94 12.02
N GLU A 177 -1.46 13.65 10.93
CA GLU A 177 -2.73 13.63 10.21
C GLU A 177 -3.09 12.21 9.74
N GLY A 178 -2.14 11.52 9.11
CA GLY A 178 -2.32 10.15 8.64
C GLY A 178 -2.73 9.18 9.75
N LYS A 179 -2.07 9.25 10.91
CA LYS A 179 -2.43 8.43 12.07
C LYS A 179 -3.80 8.80 12.63
N LYS A 180 -4.14 10.09 12.72
CA LYS A 180 -5.47 10.54 13.15
C LYS A 180 -6.56 9.96 12.26
N LEU A 181 -6.44 10.11 10.94
CA LEU A 181 -7.39 9.57 9.95
C LEU A 181 -7.66 8.07 10.18
N LEU A 182 -6.60 7.28 10.35
CA LEU A 182 -6.73 5.84 10.52
C LEU A 182 -7.32 5.46 11.89
N ASN A 183 -6.94 6.15 12.96
CA ASN A 183 -7.48 5.90 14.30
C ASN A 183 -8.98 6.19 14.36
N GLU A 184 -9.43 7.32 13.78
CA GLU A 184 -10.86 7.64 13.73
C GLU A 184 -11.64 6.57 12.95
N ALA A 185 -11.10 6.09 11.84
CA ALA A 185 -11.73 5.00 11.09
C ALA A 185 -11.77 3.68 11.89
N ILE A 186 -10.69 3.35 12.62
CA ILE A 186 -10.65 2.16 13.47
C ILE A 186 -11.67 2.26 14.60
N ASN A 187 -11.76 3.39 15.29
CA ASN A 187 -12.72 3.63 16.38
C ASN A 187 -14.18 3.59 15.87
N ALA A 188 -14.42 4.07 14.64
CA ALA A 188 -15.72 3.96 14.00
C ALA A 188 -16.11 2.49 13.72
N MET A 189 -15.15 1.64 13.39
CA MET A 189 -15.38 0.27 12.92
C MET A 189 -15.26 -0.82 13.98
N PHE A 190 -14.39 -0.68 14.98
CA PHE A 190 -14.05 -1.73 15.93
C PHE A 190 -14.26 -1.29 17.37
N CYS A 191 -14.47 -2.26 18.26
CA CYS A 191 -14.30 -2.07 19.70
C CYS A 191 -12.86 -2.35 20.08
N THR A 192 -12.20 -1.36 20.69
CA THR A 192 -10.87 -1.51 21.26
C THR A 192 -10.98 -2.05 22.68
N PRO A 193 -10.22 -3.10 23.07
CA PRO A 193 -10.19 -3.53 24.46
C PRO A 193 -9.59 -2.40 25.31
N ILE A 194 -10.33 -1.94 26.32
CA ILE A 194 -9.82 -0.95 27.29
C ILE A 194 -8.71 -1.63 28.07
N SER A 195 -7.50 -1.07 28.01
CA SER A 195 -6.38 -1.49 28.86
C SER A 195 -6.60 -0.93 30.26
N GLU A 196 -7.42 -1.59 31.08
CA GLU A 196 -7.47 -1.32 32.52
C GLU A 196 -6.29 -2.02 33.22
N ASN A 197 -5.59 -1.26 34.06
CA ASN A 197 -4.53 -1.75 34.95
C ASN A 197 -5.04 -2.94 35.80
N PRO A 198 -4.20 -3.94 36.11
CA PRO A 198 -4.64 -5.15 36.80
C PRO A 198 -4.66 -4.96 38.32
N GLU A 199 -5.30 -3.91 38.85
CA GLU A 199 -5.50 -3.75 40.29
C GLU A 199 -6.81 -3.02 40.61
N ASN A 200 -7.95 -3.70 40.44
CA ASN A 200 -8.98 -3.77 41.48
C ASN A 200 -10.14 -4.68 41.09
N SER A 201 -10.71 -5.27 42.14
CA SER A 201 -11.69 -6.34 42.16
C SER A 201 -13.05 -6.01 41.54
N GLY A 202 -13.55 -6.96 40.75
CA GLY A 202 -14.97 -7.31 40.66
C GLY A 202 -15.87 -6.38 39.86
N THR A 203 -16.75 -7.01 39.07
CA THR A 203 -17.93 -6.46 38.38
C THR A 203 -17.72 -6.12 36.91
N GLU A 204 -18.10 -7.12 36.08
CA GLU A 204 -18.88 -6.99 34.85
C GLU A 204 -18.19 -6.51 33.55
N ASN A 205 -18.50 -7.25 32.49
CA ASN A 205 -18.11 -7.03 31.10
C ASN A 205 -18.51 -5.63 30.62
N LEU A 206 -17.61 -4.64 30.72
CA LEU A 206 -17.86 -3.31 30.13
C LEU A 206 -17.60 -3.25 28.61
N CYS A 207 -17.97 -4.31 27.89
CA CYS A 207 -18.19 -4.30 26.44
C CYS A 207 -19.62 -4.75 26.06
N GLU A 208 -20.53 -4.86 27.03
CA GLU A 208 -21.93 -5.24 26.77
C GLU A 208 -22.81 -4.09 26.23
N HIS A 209 -22.27 -2.88 26.00
CA HIS A 209 -23.06 -1.73 25.51
C HIS A 209 -22.64 -1.13 24.16
N THR A 210 -21.87 -1.83 23.34
CA THR A 210 -21.76 -1.54 21.89
C THR A 210 -22.10 -2.78 21.08
N GLU A 211 -23.37 -3.22 21.18
CA GLU A 211 -23.90 -4.33 20.39
C GLU A 211 -23.62 -4.09 18.89
N GLY A 212 -22.68 -4.86 18.33
CA GLY A 212 -22.52 -5.01 16.88
C GLY A 212 -21.13 -4.71 16.30
N LYS A 213 -20.23 -4.01 17.01
CA LYS A 213 -18.87 -3.74 16.46
C LYS A 213 -17.92 -4.93 16.71
N PRO A 214 -17.12 -5.35 15.72
CA PRO A 214 -16.13 -6.41 15.89
C PRO A 214 -15.03 -6.01 16.90
N GLY A 215 -14.62 -6.95 17.74
CA GLY A 215 -13.49 -6.77 18.67
C GLY A 215 -12.15 -6.77 17.93
N LEU A 216 -11.38 -5.70 18.11
CA LEU A 216 -10.03 -5.57 17.54
C LEU A 216 -9.04 -6.42 18.35
N LEU A 217 -8.39 -7.39 17.71
CA LEU A 217 -7.35 -8.20 18.33
C LEU A 217 -5.97 -7.57 18.24
N TRP A 218 -5.68 -6.96 17.08
CA TRP A 218 -4.37 -6.38 16.80
C TRP A 218 -4.49 -5.33 15.71
N SER A 219 -3.64 -4.31 15.79
CA SER A 219 -3.49 -3.32 14.72
C SER A 219 -2.07 -2.82 14.58
N ALA A 220 -1.67 -2.47 13.36
CA ALA A 220 -0.47 -1.70 13.08
C ALA A 220 -0.76 -0.57 12.10
N LEU A 221 -0.15 0.58 12.35
CA LEU A 221 -0.26 1.78 11.53
C LEU A 221 1.14 2.22 11.10
N TYR A 222 1.30 2.55 9.82
CA TYR A 222 2.55 3.11 9.30
C TYR A 222 2.28 4.12 8.19
N ILE A 223 3.28 4.95 7.94
CA ILE A 223 3.25 5.94 6.87
C ILE A 223 4.21 5.49 5.78
N GLN A 224 3.74 5.50 4.55
CA GLN A 224 4.53 5.21 3.37
C GLN A 224 4.70 6.49 2.54
N GLU A 225 5.93 6.83 2.19
CA GLU A 225 6.18 7.92 1.26
C GLU A 225 5.80 7.51 -0.17
N LEU A 226 5.09 8.37 -0.89
CA LEU A 226 4.91 8.21 -2.32
C LEU A 226 6.17 8.69 -3.01
N THR A 227 6.89 7.76 -3.61
CA THR A 227 7.95 8.12 -4.54
C THR A 227 7.31 8.37 -5.89
N THR A 228 7.22 9.64 -6.29
CA THR A 228 6.97 9.99 -7.69
C THR A 228 8.14 9.46 -8.49
N VAL A 229 7.83 8.59 -9.46
CA VAL A 229 8.83 8.09 -10.41
C VAL A 229 9.19 9.27 -11.31
N CYS A 230 10.26 9.99 -10.95
CA CYS A 230 10.97 10.76 -11.94
C CYS A 230 11.69 9.73 -12.81
N LEU A 231 11.17 9.50 -14.03
CA LEU A 231 11.98 8.88 -15.07
C LEU A 231 13.16 9.82 -15.24
N LEU A 232 14.29 9.53 -14.58
CA LEU A 232 15.57 10.12 -14.97
C LEU A 232 15.67 9.95 -16.50
N PRO A 233 16.17 10.94 -17.25
CA PRO A 233 16.25 10.88 -18.69
C PRO A 233 17.35 9.89 -19.11
N LEU A 234 17.10 8.60 -18.87
CA LEU A 234 17.65 7.51 -19.62
C LEU A 234 16.49 7.09 -20.53
N THR A 235 16.44 7.72 -21.70
CA THR A 235 15.47 7.41 -22.74
C THR A 235 15.49 5.91 -23.03
N CYS A 236 14.50 5.18 -22.50
CA CYS A 236 14.26 3.80 -22.86
C CYS A 236 12.80 3.65 -23.28
N SER A 237 12.58 3.66 -24.59
CA SER A 237 11.34 3.19 -25.18
C SER A 237 11.21 1.69 -24.95
N LEU A 238 10.32 1.29 -24.04
CA LEU A 238 9.79 -0.06 -24.00
C LEU A 238 8.88 -0.27 -25.23
N LYS A 239 9.46 -0.78 -26.32
CA LYS A 239 8.67 -1.34 -27.43
C LYS A 239 8.19 -2.73 -27.03
N PHE A 240 6.94 -2.83 -26.61
CA PHE A 240 6.24 -4.12 -26.56
C PHE A 240 5.86 -4.49 -27.98
N HIS A 241 6.53 -5.50 -28.55
CA HIS A 241 6.01 -6.17 -29.72
C HIS A 241 4.85 -7.09 -29.30
N PRO A 242 3.70 -7.07 -30.00
CA PRO A 242 2.62 -8.00 -29.75
C PRO A 242 3.09 -9.42 -30.03
N PHE A 243 2.76 -10.35 -29.12
CA PHE A 243 3.02 -11.77 -29.29
C PHE A 243 2.05 -12.34 -30.33
N SER A 244 2.59 -12.94 -31.40
CA SER A 244 1.90 -13.93 -32.24
C SER A 244 1.97 -15.31 -31.60
#